data_AF-A0A7D5L9C1-F1
#
_entry.id   AF-A0A7D5L9C1-F1
#
_cell.length_a   1.000
_cell.length_b   1.000
_cell.length_c   1.000
_cell.angle_alpha   90.00
_cell.angle_beta   90.00
_cell.angle_gamma   90.00
#
_symmetry.space_group_name_H-M   'P 1'
#
loop_
_entity.id
_entity.type
_entity.pdbx_description
1 polymer ?
#
loop_
_entity_poly.entity_id
_entity_poly.type
_entity_poly.pdbx_seq_one_letter_code
_entity_poly.pdbx_strand_id
1 'polypeptide(L)'
;MSRRYTRRTALALLGGVTLAGCSGGGRDRYWADPPAFDRSGLGAVTDDPVPDRPEPLPVSVPDERLAGFTERVDELLAPIPRPLTADALPNGEMREAIRSERRDARTALDRMDAAAGTLPTVAAGADACERAATAAGVWAAISTTRELENVTESTARVLNRVDDLETDLPDAAAGPAEAAVVYGEPEEWLAVARRDTLVGRPAAAERANPLRMGRVTGQVERIRVELETAVLLRDRYVEGLDQPRSVEEALTEAVAALGPETERRLRRLHGEDAGRLHVAPGSDDLLERDAPRDAPGVRLLSEKVYDAFDEIRFGPIAWPDADATHPALTVRKTHWTFATLDAVESVRDRVDDGEDLFPPDAAAIEETRAAAIDAVADLVASGSPLERWTAWRLVPAFEGPDGVLGSGSEPDRREIAGAYGEYVWIEAVTRATPDATRVVDDALA
;
A
#
# COMPACT_ATOMS: atom_id res chain seq x y z
N MET A 1 19.09 -40.71 26.59
CA MET A 1 20.09 -39.90 25.86
C MET A 1 19.30 -38.83 25.11
N SER A 2 19.38 -37.51 25.29
CA SER A 2 20.21 -36.62 26.11
C SER A 2 19.47 -35.27 26.13
N ARG A 3 19.37 -34.63 27.31
CA ARG A 3 18.76 -33.32 27.58
C ARG A 3 19.57 -32.15 27.01
N ARG A 4 18.92 -31.02 26.65
CA ARG A 4 19.31 -29.61 26.99
C ARG A 4 18.05 -28.71 27.03
N TYR A 5 17.49 -28.41 28.21
CA TYR A 5 17.64 -27.19 29.04
C TYR A 5 16.94 -25.93 28.51
N THR A 6 15.67 -25.76 28.87
CA THR A 6 14.99 -24.46 29.00
C THR A 6 15.54 -23.71 30.23
N ARG A 7 16.15 -22.54 30.01
CA ARG A 7 16.59 -21.62 31.08
C ARG A 7 15.42 -20.72 31.47
N ARG A 8 14.70 -21.09 32.54
CA ARG A 8 13.96 -20.19 33.46
C ARG A 8 13.65 -21.03 34.72
N THR A 9 14.67 -21.24 35.55
CA THR A 9 14.84 -20.57 36.86
C THR A 9 13.82 -21.04 37.90
N ALA A 10 14.32 -21.89 38.79
CA ALA A 10 13.69 -22.22 40.07
C ALA A 10 14.45 -21.54 41.20
N LEU A 11 13.69 -21.10 42.22
CA LEU A 11 14.05 -20.76 43.60
C LEU A 11 14.60 -19.35 43.91
N ALA A 12 13.74 -18.53 44.53
CA ALA A 12 13.99 -18.01 45.87
C ALA A 12 12.65 -17.75 46.60
N LEU A 13 12.38 -18.57 47.61
CA LEU A 13 11.26 -18.48 48.55
C LEU A 13 11.88 -18.08 49.88
N LEU A 14 11.49 -16.92 50.45
CA LEU A 14 11.30 -16.62 51.89
C LEU A 14 11.27 -15.09 52.16
N GLY A 15 10.13 -14.59 52.68
CA GLY A 15 10.11 -13.47 53.64
C GLY A 15 9.16 -12.30 53.37
N GLY A 16 8.03 -12.27 54.09
CA GLY A 16 7.47 -11.02 54.67
C GLY A 16 6.44 -10.22 53.87
N VAL A 17 5.18 -10.27 54.32
CA VAL A 17 4.03 -9.50 53.81
C VAL A 17 4.13 -8.02 54.21
N THR A 18 4.07 -7.12 53.23
CA THR A 18 3.47 -5.77 53.39
C THR A 18 2.43 -5.55 52.29
N LEU A 19 1.20 -5.34 52.72
CA LEU A 19 0.05 -4.98 51.90
C LEU A 19 0.22 -3.56 51.33
N ALA A 20 0.41 -3.43 50.01
CA ALA A 20 -0.01 -2.28 49.20
C ALA A 20 0.20 -2.57 47.70
N GLY A 21 -0.83 -2.36 46.89
CA GLY A 21 -0.67 -2.12 45.45
C GLY A 21 -1.02 -3.26 44.50
N CYS A 22 -2.31 -3.56 44.33
CA CYS A 22 -2.81 -4.11 43.08
C CYS A 22 -2.80 -3.01 41.99
N SER A 23 -1.72 -2.93 41.22
CA SER A 23 -1.72 -2.46 39.83
C SER A 23 -0.51 -3.09 39.15
N GLY A 24 -0.75 -3.89 38.10
CA GLY A 24 0.29 -4.62 37.38
C GLY A 24 1.44 -3.72 36.95
N GLY A 25 2.66 -4.25 37.02
CA GLY A 25 3.90 -3.54 36.72
C GLY A 25 3.83 -2.84 35.37
N GLY A 26 3.69 -1.52 35.39
CA GLY A 26 3.91 -0.70 34.22
C GLY A 26 5.39 -0.74 33.93
N ARG A 27 5.77 -1.28 32.77
CA ARG A 27 7.09 -1.01 32.21
C ARG A 27 7.32 0.50 32.24
N ASP A 28 8.52 0.93 32.65
CA ASP A 28 8.88 2.35 32.63
C ASP A 28 8.62 2.90 31.21
N ARG A 29 7.91 4.03 31.13
CA ARG A 29 7.57 4.66 29.85
C ARG A 29 8.82 5.34 29.31
N TYR A 30 9.21 5.04 28.06
CA TYR A 30 10.39 5.64 27.43
C TYR A 30 10.33 7.17 27.48
N TRP A 31 9.15 7.73 27.22
CA TRP A 31 8.96 9.18 27.18
C TRP A 31 8.83 9.85 28.56
N ALA A 32 9.01 9.11 29.67
CA ALA A 32 9.07 9.71 31.00
C ALA A 32 10.42 10.41 31.25
N ASP A 33 11.51 9.87 30.68
CA ASP A 33 12.86 10.44 30.73
C ASP A 33 13.62 10.15 29.42
N PRO A 34 13.18 10.74 28.28
CA PRO A 34 13.77 10.44 26.99
C PRO A 34 15.17 11.07 26.88
N PRO A 35 16.09 10.46 26.13
CA PRO A 35 17.41 11.02 25.84
C PRO A 35 17.33 12.47 25.33
N ALA A 36 18.39 13.23 25.59
CA ALA A 36 18.54 14.56 25.02
C ALA A 36 18.66 14.48 23.49
N PHE A 37 18.18 15.52 22.80
CA PHE A 37 18.26 15.64 21.34
C PHE A 37 18.78 17.04 21.00
N ASP A 38 19.82 17.13 20.19
CA ASP A 38 20.30 18.40 19.64
C ASP A 38 19.61 18.70 18.30
N ARG A 39 18.85 19.81 18.27
CA ARG A 39 18.09 20.26 17.09
C ARG A 39 18.92 21.07 16.10
N SER A 40 20.16 21.37 16.43
CA SER A 40 21.04 22.20 15.59
C SER A 40 21.20 21.55 14.21
N GLY A 41 20.69 22.20 13.17
CA GLY A 41 20.76 21.70 11.78
C GLY A 41 19.51 20.96 11.28
N LEU A 42 18.48 20.75 12.12
CA LEU A 42 17.32 19.92 11.76
C LEU A 42 16.58 20.41 10.49
N GLY A 43 16.50 21.72 10.28
CA GLY A 43 15.81 22.29 9.12
C GLY A 43 16.54 22.11 7.78
N ALA A 44 17.81 21.67 7.79
CA ALA A 44 18.60 21.41 6.59
C ALA A 44 18.66 19.92 6.21
N VAL A 45 18.19 19.02 7.09
CA VAL A 45 18.22 17.56 6.89
C VAL A 45 17.54 17.13 5.59
N THR A 46 16.53 17.86 5.15
CA THR A 46 15.72 17.57 3.97
C THR A 46 16.18 18.32 2.72
N ASP A 47 17.33 18.99 2.75
CA ASP A 47 17.83 19.80 1.62
C ASP A 47 18.30 18.92 0.46
N ASP A 48 18.85 17.73 0.75
CA ASP A 48 19.29 16.80 -0.28
C ASP A 48 18.09 16.17 -1.01
N PRO A 49 18.06 16.19 -2.36
CA PRO A 49 16.93 15.67 -3.12
C PRO A 49 16.88 14.14 -3.04
N VAL A 50 15.66 13.61 -2.99
CA VAL A 50 15.42 12.17 -3.19
C VAL A 50 15.55 11.82 -4.68
N PRO A 51 15.91 10.56 -5.04
CA PRO A 51 16.00 10.13 -6.43
C PRO A 51 14.66 10.25 -7.15
N ASP A 52 14.70 10.47 -8.47
CA ASP A 52 13.49 10.44 -9.29
C ASP A 52 12.82 9.06 -9.19
N ARG A 53 11.49 9.08 -9.05
CA ARG A 53 10.69 7.87 -8.97
C ARG A 53 10.78 7.11 -10.31
N PRO A 54 11.27 5.86 -10.34
CA PRO A 54 11.35 5.09 -11.58
C PRO A 54 9.95 4.74 -12.08
N GLU A 55 9.73 4.77 -13.39
CA GLU A 55 8.45 4.36 -13.97
C GLU A 55 8.38 2.82 -14.07
N PRO A 56 7.42 2.15 -13.40
CA PRO A 56 7.30 0.69 -13.42
C PRO A 56 6.72 0.18 -14.74
N LEU A 57 5.97 1.02 -15.48
CA LEU A 57 5.38 0.66 -16.76
C LEU A 57 6.17 1.28 -17.92
N PRO A 58 6.69 0.50 -18.87
CA PRO A 58 7.45 1.03 -20.01
C PRO A 58 6.57 1.72 -21.07
N VAL A 59 5.33 2.06 -20.73
CA VAL A 59 4.34 2.70 -21.62
C VAL A 59 3.67 3.88 -20.92
N SER A 60 3.40 4.93 -21.69
CA SER A 60 2.65 6.10 -21.24
C SER A 60 1.16 5.99 -21.57
N VAL A 61 0.33 6.67 -20.78
CA VAL A 61 -1.08 6.92 -21.14
C VAL A 61 -1.12 7.84 -22.36
N PRO A 62 -1.84 7.49 -23.45
CA PRO A 62 -1.96 8.38 -24.60
C PRO A 62 -2.84 9.59 -24.30
N ASP A 63 -2.55 10.73 -24.93
CA ASP A 63 -3.27 12.00 -24.74
C ASP A 63 -4.78 11.85 -24.98
N GLU A 64 -5.19 10.99 -25.92
CA GLU A 64 -6.61 10.72 -26.17
C GLU A 64 -7.31 10.09 -24.97
N ARG A 65 -6.61 9.22 -24.21
CA ARG A 65 -7.18 8.63 -22.99
C ARG A 65 -7.25 9.66 -21.86
N LEU A 66 -6.26 10.55 -21.75
CA LEU A 66 -6.28 11.65 -20.77
C LEU A 66 -7.42 12.62 -21.04
N ALA A 67 -7.61 13.03 -22.31
CA ALA A 67 -8.76 13.82 -22.74
C ALA A 67 -10.07 13.10 -22.44
N GLY A 68 -10.12 11.78 -22.66
CA GLY A 68 -11.27 10.94 -22.33
C GLY A 68 -11.69 10.99 -20.86
N PHE A 69 -10.75 11.10 -19.91
CA PHE A 69 -11.10 11.28 -18.48
C PHE A 69 -11.82 12.61 -18.24
N THR A 70 -11.28 13.70 -18.77
CA THR A 70 -11.85 15.05 -18.63
C THR A 70 -13.23 15.13 -19.29
N GLU A 71 -13.36 14.62 -20.53
CA GLU A 71 -14.64 14.55 -21.24
C GLU A 71 -15.67 13.75 -20.44
N ARG A 72 -15.27 12.60 -19.88
CA ARG A 72 -16.16 11.76 -19.09
C ARG A 72 -16.63 12.45 -17.81
N VAL A 73 -15.74 13.16 -17.10
CA VAL A 73 -16.11 13.96 -15.92
C VAL A 73 -17.14 15.03 -16.28
N ASP A 74 -16.95 15.73 -17.39
CA ASP A 74 -17.89 16.76 -17.84
C ASP A 74 -19.24 16.17 -18.24
N GLU A 75 -19.27 15.05 -18.96
CA GLU A 75 -20.47 14.30 -19.28
C GLU A 75 -21.27 13.90 -18.02
N LEU A 76 -20.59 13.34 -17.02
CA LEU A 76 -21.19 12.91 -15.75
C LEU A 76 -21.78 14.08 -14.97
N LEU A 77 -21.12 15.24 -14.97
CA LEU A 77 -21.53 16.40 -14.20
C LEU A 77 -22.53 17.33 -14.91
N ALA A 78 -22.65 17.24 -16.24
CA ALA A 78 -23.53 18.08 -17.06
C ALA A 78 -25.02 18.01 -16.65
N PRO A 79 -25.59 16.86 -16.28
CA PRO A 79 -26.96 16.74 -15.77
C PRO A 79 -27.33 17.55 -14.54
N ILE A 80 -26.35 17.86 -13.70
CA ILE A 80 -26.61 18.41 -12.37
C ILE A 80 -26.67 19.95 -12.53
N PRO A 81 -27.71 20.64 -12.02
CA PRO A 81 -27.84 22.09 -12.17
C PRO A 81 -26.61 22.88 -11.68
N ARG A 82 -26.34 24.01 -12.35
CA ARG A 82 -25.31 24.99 -11.98
C ARG A 82 -25.94 26.40 -12.04
N PRO A 83 -26.11 27.10 -10.90
CA PRO A 83 -25.85 26.65 -9.53
C PRO A 83 -26.88 25.61 -9.04
N LEU A 84 -26.46 24.74 -8.12
CA LEU A 84 -27.39 23.82 -7.43
C LEU A 84 -28.05 24.56 -6.26
N THR A 85 -29.27 25.05 -6.46
CA THR A 85 -30.02 25.88 -5.49
C THR A 85 -30.97 25.05 -4.63
N ALA A 86 -31.51 25.67 -3.57
CA ALA A 86 -32.53 25.05 -2.72
C ALA A 86 -33.84 24.77 -3.46
N ASP A 87 -34.14 25.53 -4.52
CA ASP A 87 -35.32 25.29 -5.35
C ASP A 87 -35.19 23.98 -6.14
N ALA A 88 -33.98 23.67 -6.62
CA ALA A 88 -33.70 22.44 -7.35
C ALA A 88 -33.55 21.22 -6.43
N LEU A 89 -32.98 21.41 -5.23
CA LEU A 89 -32.80 20.36 -4.23
C LEU A 89 -32.93 20.95 -2.82
N PRO A 90 -34.10 20.87 -2.16
CA PRO A 90 -34.32 21.51 -0.85
C PRO A 90 -33.41 21.02 0.27
N ASN A 91 -33.04 19.73 0.25
CA ASN A 91 -32.16 19.13 1.27
C ASN A 91 -30.74 19.72 1.17
N GLY A 92 -30.32 20.45 2.20
CA GLY A 92 -29.02 21.13 2.24
C GLY A 92 -27.81 20.19 2.31
N GLU A 93 -27.91 19.10 3.05
CA GLU A 93 -26.83 18.11 3.18
C GLU A 93 -26.56 17.42 1.83
N MET A 94 -27.62 17.03 1.11
CA MET A 94 -27.50 16.42 -0.21
C MET A 94 -26.90 17.40 -1.24
N ARG A 95 -27.26 18.69 -1.15
CA ARG A 95 -26.61 19.71 -2.00
C ARG A 95 -25.12 19.82 -1.70
N GLU A 96 -24.73 19.80 -0.44
CA GLU A 96 -23.32 19.94 -0.07
C GLU A 96 -22.51 18.71 -0.47
N ALA A 97 -23.06 17.50 -0.28
CA ALA A 97 -22.45 16.27 -0.77
C ALA A 97 -22.15 16.35 -2.28
N ILE A 98 -23.14 16.71 -3.10
CA ILE A 98 -22.95 16.88 -4.56
C ILE A 98 -21.90 17.95 -4.88
N ARG A 99 -21.85 19.04 -4.11
CA ARG A 99 -20.87 20.13 -4.32
C ARG A 99 -19.46 19.71 -3.92
N SER A 100 -19.30 18.93 -2.86
CA SER A 100 -18.01 18.36 -2.45
C SER A 100 -17.49 17.46 -3.55
N GLU A 101 -18.26 16.46 -3.97
CA GLU A 101 -17.84 15.52 -5.02
C GLU A 101 -17.51 16.22 -6.35
N ARG A 102 -18.23 17.29 -6.71
CA ARG A 102 -17.88 18.14 -7.86
C ARG A 102 -16.55 18.87 -7.72
N ARG A 103 -16.21 19.31 -6.50
CA ARG A 103 -14.94 19.96 -6.21
C ARG A 103 -13.82 18.93 -6.23
N ASP A 104 -14.05 17.80 -5.58
CA ASP A 104 -13.09 16.70 -5.47
C ASP A 104 -12.78 16.09 -6.84
N ALA A 105 -13.78 15.96 -7.73
CA ALA A 105 -13.56 15.56 -9.13
C ALA A 105 -12.61 16.51 -9.87
N ARG A 106 -12.73 17.83 -9.67
CA ARG A 106 -11.84 18.81 -10.30
C ARG A 106 -10.45 18.79 -9.68
N THR A 107 -10.37 18.71 -8.35
CA THR A 107 -9.10 18.53 -7.64
C THR A 107 -8.37 17.28 -8.14
N ALA A 108 -9.09 16.19 -8.42
CA ALA A 108 -8.51 14.97 -8.97
C ALA A 108 -8.02 15.15 -10.42
N LEU A 109 -8.71 15.93 -11.26
CA LEU A 109 -8.19 16.34 -12.58
C LEU A 109 -6.92 17.21 -12.45
N ASP A 110 -6.90 18.16 -11.51
CA ASP A 110 -5.71 18.97 -11.25
C ASP A 110 -4.53 18.08 -10.80
N ARG A 111 -4.79 17.04 -10.00
CA ARG A 111 -3.78 16.02 -9.63
C ARG A 111 -3.33 15.19 -10.81
N MET A 112 -4.24 14.84 -11.73
CA MET A 112 -3.91 14.12 -12.95
C MET A 112 -2.97 14.94 -13.84
N ASP A 113 -3.25 16.24 -14.02
CA ASP A 113 -2.40 17.15 -14.80
C ASP A 113 -1.03 17.37 -14.16
N ALA A 114 -0.94 17.29 -12.83
CA ALA A 114 0.30 17.43 -12.07
C ALA A 114 1.05 16.11 -11.85
N ALA A 115 0.45 14.97 -12.18
CA ALA A 115 1.02 13.66 -11.89
C ALA A 115 2.26 13.39 -12.73
N ALA A 116 3.32 12.89 -12.08
CA ALA A 116 4.49 12.35 -12.76
C ALA A 116 4.33 10.83 -12.88
N GLY A 117 4.21 10.34 -14.11
CA GLY A 117 4.21 8.92 -14.44
C GLY A 117 2.84 8.31 -14.75
N THR A 118 2.84 7.11 -15.31
CA THR A 118 1.64 6.46 -15.88
C THR A 118 0.64 6.10 -14.80
N LEU A 119 1.06 5.36 -13.77
CA LEU A 119 0.14 4.87 -12.73
C LEU A 119 -0.50 5.99 -11.90
N PRO A 120 0.26 7.00 -11.40
CA PRO A 120 -0.34 8.13 -10.68
C PRO A 120 -1.35 8.91 -11.54
N THR A 121 -1.07 9.08 -12.84
CA THR A 121 -1.98 9.74 -13.78
C THR A 121 -3.29 8.97 -13.93
N VAL A 122 -3.21 7.65 -14.15
CA VAL A 122 -4.42 6.80 -14.25
C VAL A 122 -5.22 6.82 -12.96
N ALA A 123 -4.57 6.69 -11.80
CA ALA A 123 -5.24 6.71 -10.50
C ALA A 123 -5.98 8.03 -10.26
N ALA A 124 -5.36 9.17 -10.60
CA ALA A 124 -5.99 10.49 -10.45
C ALA A 124 -7.17 10.69 -11.43
N GLY A 125 -7.04 10.24 -12.69
CA GLY A 125 -8.13 10.26 -13.66
C GLY A 125 -9.31 9.37 -13.25
N ALA A 126 -9.03 8.18 -12.72
CA ALA A 126 -10.03 7.26 -12.19
C ALA A 126 -10.75 7.83 -10.96
N ASP A 127 -10.04 8.45 -10.00
CA ASP A 127 -10.63 9.19 -8.86
C ASP A 127 -11.53 10.32 -9.38
N ALA A 128 -11.09 11.10 -10.39
CA ALA A 128 -11.91 12.16 -10.96
C ALA A 128 -13.26 11.64 -11.51
N CYS A 129 -13.23 10.54 -12.26
CA CYS A 129 -14.43 9.88 -12.76
C CYS A 129 -15.30 9.30 -11.62
N GLU A 130 -14.68 8.69 -10.59
CA GLU A 130 -15.37 8.17 -9.38
C GLU A 130 -16.18 9.27 -8.70
N ARG A 131 -15.55 10.43 -8.43
CA ARG A 131 -16.17 11.59 -7.76
C ARG A 131 -17.29 12.18 -8.61
N ALA A 132 -17.06 12.34 -9.91
CA ALA A 132 -18.05 12.85 -10.84
C ALA A 132 -19.28 11.94 -10.93
N ALA A 133 -19.06 10.63 -11.03
CA ALA A 133 -20.13 9.63 -11.03
C ALA A 133 -20.85 9.56 -9.69
N THR A 134 -20.15 9.72 -8.57
CA THR A 134 -20.77 9.81 -7.24
C THR A 134 -21.76 10.96 -7.18
N ALA A 135 -21.35 12.17 -7.60
CA ALA A 135 -22.24 13.33 -7.67
C ALA A 135 -23.46 13.08 -8.56
N ALA A 136 -23.24 12.49 -9.74
CA ALA A 136 -24.28 12.18 -10.70
C ALA A 136 -25.26 11.12 -10.19
N GLY A 137 -24.77 10.10 -9.49
CA GLY A 137 -25.58 9.03 -8.88
C GLY A 137 -26.46 9.55 -7.74
N VAL A 138 -25.94 10.42 -6.86
CA VAL A 138 -26.76 11.09 -5.82
C VAL A 138 -27.87 11.92 -6.47
N TRP A 139 -27.53 12.70 -7.51
CA TRP A 139 -28.51 13.51 -8.23
C TRP A 139 -29.60 12.66 -8.88
N ALA A 140 -29.22 11.59 -9.59
CA ALA A 140 -30.15 10.68 -10.24
C ALA A 140 -31.10 10.02 -9.23
N ALA A 141 -30.57 9.55 -8.09
CA ALA A 141 -31.37 8.90 -7.05
C ALA A 141 -32.42 9.82 -6.39
N ILE A 142 -32.22 11.14 -6.43
CA ILE A 142 -33.16 12.12 -5.87
C ILE A 142 -34.10 12.67 -6.95
N SER A 143 -33.65 12.74 -8.21
CA SER A 143 -34.46 13.25 -9.30
C SER A 143 -35.49 12.21 -9.76
N THR A 144 -36.77 12.54 -9.74
CA THR A 144 -37.88 11.67 -10.19
C THR A 144 -37.91 11.39 -11.70
N THR A 145 -36.93 11.91 -12.45
CA THR A 145 -36.89 11.87 -13.92
C THR A 145 -35.71 11.05 -14.46
N ARG A 146 -34.90 10.42 -13.59
CA ARG A 146 -33.70 9.69 -14.04
C ARG A 146 -33.54 8.34 -13.37
N GLU A 147 -33.23 7.36 -14.20
CA GLU A 147 -32.79 6.04 -13.75
C GLU A 147 -31.26 6.00 -13.63
N LEU A 148 -30.78 5.27 -12.63
CA LEU A 148 -29.36 5.10 -12.31
C LEU A 148 -28.56 4.51 -13.47
N GLU A 149 -29.21 3.63 -14.26
CA GLU A 149 -28.64 2.98 -15.44
C GLU A 149 -28.28 3.98 -16.56
N ASN A 150 -28.74 5.23 -16.46
CA ASN A 150 -28.37 6.31 -17.38
C ASN A 150 -27.15 7.13 -16.90
N VAL A 151 -26.58 6.83 -15.73
CA VAL A 151 -25.42 7.54 -15.15
C VAL A 151 -24.11 6.80 -15.42
N THR A 152 -24.10 5.51 -15.11
CA THR A 152 -22.95 4.63 -15.30
C THR A 152 -23.41 3.28 -15.86
N GLU A 153 -22.46 2.47 -16.28
CA GLU A 153 -22.73 1.13 -16.80
C GLU A 153 -23.32 0.22 -15.72
N SER A 154 -24.09 -0.79 -16.11
CA SER A 154 -24.65 -1.72 -15.13
C SER A 154 -23.55 -2.55 -14.49
N THR A 155 -23.68 -2.83 -13.19
CA THR A 155 -22.73 -3.69 -12.46
C THR A 155 -22.54 -5.04 -13.14
N ALA A 156 -23.60 -5.61 -13.75
CA ALA A 156 -23.50 -6.88 -14.46
C ALA A 156 -22.57 -6.81 -15.68
N ARG A 157 -22.60 -5.71 -16.44
CA ARG A 157 -21.67 -5.54 -17.58
C ARG A 157 -20.24 -5.31 -17.11
N VAL A 158 -20.04 -4.53 -16.05
CA VAL A 158 -18.70 -4.33 -15.47
C VAL A 158 -18.13 -5.65 -14.96
N LEU A 159 -18.93 -6.47 -14.28
CA LEU A 159 -18.51 -7.80 -13.84
C LEU A 159 -18.15 -8.72 -15.01
N ASN A 160 -18.91 -8.69 -16.11
CA ASN A 160 -18.53 -9.45 -17.31
C ASN A 160 -17.17 -8.99 -17.86
N ARG A 161 -16.87 -7.68 -17.85
CA ARG A 161 -15.56 -7.17 -18.27
C ARG A 161 -14.43 -7.57 -17.32
N VAL A 162 -14.71 -7.67 -16.02
CA VAL A 162 -13.77 -8.23 -15.04
C VAL A 162 -13.46 -9.68 -15.41
N ASP A 163 -14.50 -10.50 -15.64
CA ASP A 163 -14.34 -11.91 -16.01
C ASP A 163 -13.58 -12.07 -17.35
N ASP A 164 -13.88 -11.22 -18.35
CA ASP A 164 -13.19 -11.20 -19.64
C ASP A 164 -11.71 -10.83 -19.47
N LEU A 165 -11.40 -9.74 -18.75
CA LEU A 165 -10.03 -9.27 -18.57
C LEU A 165 -9.18 -10.22 -17.71
N GLU A 166 -9.78 -10.89 -16.73
CA GLU A 166 -9.10 -11.94 -15.96
C GLU A 166 -8.70 -13.13 -16.82
N THR A 167 -9.47 -13.45 -17.85
CA THR A 167 -9.11 -14.52 -18.79
C THR A 167 -7.98 -14.08 -19.74
N ASP A 168 -7.85 -12.77 -19.97
CA ASP A 168 -6.88 -12.19 -20.90
C ASP A 168 -5.56 -11.75 -20.22
N LEU A 169 -5.44 -11.85 -18.90
CA LEU A 169 -4.25 -11.44 -18.15
C LEU A 169 -3.68 -12.61 -17.31
N PRO A 170 -2.35 -12.75 -17.25
CA PRO A 170 -1.33 -11.99 -17.97
C PRO A 170 -1.22 -12.43 -19.45
N ASP A 171 -1.02 -11.47 -20.36
CA ASP A 171 -0.69 -11.73 -21.78
C ASP A 171 0.84 -11.82 -21.97
N ALA A 172 1.34 -11.67 -23.19
CA ALA A 172 2.77 -11.74 -23.49
C ALA A 172 3.58 -10.60 -22.84
N ALA A 173 4.85 -10.86 -22.53
CA ALA A 173 5.76 -9.89 -21.94
C ALA A 173 7.20 -10.09 -22.43
N ALA A 174 8.08 -9.11 -22.15
CA ALA A 174 9.51 -9.24 -22.38
C ALA A 174 10.12 -10.41 -21.58
N GLY A 175 9.56 -10.71 -20.41
CA GLY A 175 9.88 -11.86 -19.56
C GLY A 175 9.04 -11.93 -18.30
N PRO A 176 9.12 -13.03 -17.52
CA PRO A 176 8.27 -13.22 -16.34
C PRO A 176 8.46 -12.16 -15.24
N ALA A 177 9.70 -11.73 -14.96
CA ALA A 177 9.96 -10.67 -13.97
C ALA A 177 9.38 -9.30 -14.39
N GLU A 178 9.51 -8.94 -15.68
CA GLU A 178 8.89 -7.74 -16.24
C GLU A 178 7.35 -7.86 -16.20
N ALA A 179 6.81 -9.05 -16.50
CA ALA A 179 5.38 -9.32 -16.44
C ALA A 179 4.80 -9.14 -15.04
N ALA A 180 5.50 -9.62 -14.00
CA ALA A 180 5.10 -9.43 -12.61
C ALA A 180 4.91 -7.94 -12.25
N VAL A 181 5.79 -7.08 -12.77
CA VAL A 181 5.71 -5.62 -12.55
C VAL A 181 4.60 -4.99 -13.39
N VAL A 182 4.57 -5.29 -14.70
CA VAL A 182 3.66 -4.64 -15.67
C VAL A 182 2.20 -5.04 -15.46
N TYR A 183 1.94 -6.34 -15.27
CA TYR A 183 0.58 -6.84 -15.07
C TYR A 183 0.12 -6.81 -13.62
N GLY A 184 1.03 -6.62 -12.67
CA GLY A 184 0.67 -6.55 -11.26
C GLY A 184 -0.35 -5.45 -10.95
N GLU A 185 -0.28 -4.27 -11.60
CA GLU A 185 -1.23 -3.19 -11.33
C GLU A 185 -2.61 -3.44 -11.96
N PRO A 186 -2.72 -3.81 -13.25
CA PRO A 186 -3.98 -4.31 -13.83
C PRO A 186 -4.65 -5.43 -13.01
N GLU A 187 -3.88 -6.41 -12.56
CA GLU A 187 -4.38 -7.50 -11.72
C GLU A 187 -4.80 -7.00 -10.33
N GLU A 188 -4.15 -5.98 -9.77
CA GLU A 188 -4.57 -5.35 -8.51
C GLU A 188 -5.93 -4.67 -8.65
N TRP A 189 -6.18 -3.98 -9.76
CA TRP A 189 -7.50 -3.41 -10.06
C TRP A 189 -8.59 -4.48 -10.19
N LEU A 190 -8.28 -5.63 -10.80
CA LEU A 190 -9.19 -6.79 -10.87
C LEU A 190 -9.49 -7.36 -9.48
N ALA A 191 -8.45 -7.59 -8.67
CA ALA A 191 -8.58 -8.11 -7.32
C ALA A 191 -9.44 -7.16 -6.43
N VAL A 192 -9.24 -5.84 -6.55
CA VAL A 192 -10.03 -4.83 -5.86
C VAL A 192 -11.48 -4.82 -6.37
N ALA A 193 -11.70 -4.86 -7.68
CA ALA A 193 -13.03 -4.90 -8.28
C ALA A 193 -13.86 -6.10 -7.77
N ARG A 194 -13.24 -7.27 -7.58
CA ARG A 194 -13.91 -8.44 -6.99
C ARG A 194 -14.19 -8.29 -5.48
N ARG A 195 -13.30 -7.65 -4.72
CA ARG A 195 -13.50 -7.43 -3.27
C ARG A 195 -14.62 -6.43 -3.00
N ASP A 196 -14.63 -5.32 -3.73
CA ASP A 196 -15.64 -4.27 -3.57
C ASP A 196 -17.03 -4.77 -3.96
N THR A 197 -17.10 -5.69 -4.93
CA THR A 197 -18.37 -6.33 -5.33
C THR A 197 -18.85 -7.41 -4.34
N LEU A 198 -17.98 -7.91 -3.46
CA LEU A 198 -18.29 -8.85 -2.37
C LEU A 198 -18.76 -8.16 -1.08
N VAL A 199 -18.52 -6.86 -0.88
CA VAL A 199 -18.94 -6.10 0.31
C VAL A 199 -19.87 -4.94 -0.06
N GLY A 200 -20.91 -5.21 -0.84
CA GLY A 200 -21.83 -4.11 -1.14
C GLY A 200 -23.00 -4.31 -2.07
N ARG A 201 -23.35 -5.53 -2.50
CA ARG A 201 -24.60 -5.71 -3.25
C ARG A 201 -25.75 -5.13 -2.43
N PRO A 202 -26.39 -4.03 -2.88
CA PRO A 202 -27.41 -3.41 -2.07
C PRO A 202 -28.56 -4.40 -1.92
N ALA A 203 -28.89 -4.83 -0.70
CA ALA A 203 -30.19 -5.44 -0.47
C ALA A 203 -31.27 -4.46 -0.97
N ALA A 204 -32.46 -4.93 -1.36
CA ALA A 204 -33.47 -4.05 -1.94
C ALA A 204 -33.80 -2.81 -1.06
N ALA A 205 -33.59 -2.89 0.26
CA ALA A 205 -33.72 -1.80 1.22
C ALA A 205 -32.60 -0.73 1.17
N GLU A 206 -31.42 -1.07 0.66
CA GLU A 206 -30.24 -0.18 0.62
C GLU A 206 -30.27 0.78 -0.58
N ARG A 207 -31.16 0.55 -1.55
CA ARG A 207 -31.47 1.49 -2.66
C ARG A 207 -32.21 2.77 -2.20
N ALA A 208 -32.64 2.83 -0.95
CA ALA A 208 -33.36 3.97 -0.39
C ALA A 208 -32.47 5.14 0.06
N ASN A 209 -31.13 4.99 0.06
CA ASN A 209 -30.20 6.05 0.46
C ASN A 209 -29.45 6.64 -0.76
N PRO A 210 -29.78 7.87 -1.20
CA PRO A 210 -29.13 8.51 -2.34
C PRO A 210 -27.61 8.63 -2.24
N LEU A 211 -27.06 8.88 -1.05
CA LEU A 211 -25.60 9.00 -0.86
C LEU A 211 -24.90 7.66 -1.06
N ARG A 212 -25.52 6.57 -0.62
CA ARG A 212 -24.98 5.22 -0.85
C ARG A 212 -25.08 4.84 -2.32
N MET A 213 -26.19 5.18 -2.98
CA MET A 213 -26.34 4.97 -4.42
C MET A 213 -25.28 5.73 -5.22
N GLY A 214 -25.02 6.99 -4.86
CA GLY A 214 -23.91 7.77 -5.41
C GLY A 214 -22.57 7.04 -5.29
N ARG A 215 -22.19 6.61 -4.08
CA ARG A 215 -20.90 5.91 -3.87
C ARG A 215 -20.77 4.63 -4.70
N VAL A 216 -21.82 3.82 -4.78
CA VAL A 216 -21.81 2.60 -5.61
C VAL A 216 -21.65 2.97 -7.09
N THR A 217 -22.32 4.02 -7.57
CA THR A 217 -22.12 4.52 -8.95
C THR A 217 -20.69 5.00 -9.18
N GLY A 218 -20.10 5.72 -8.22
CA GLY A 218 -18.69 6.11 -8.26
C GLY A 218 -17.76 4.92 -8.40
N GLN A 219 -17.90 3.92 -7.53
CA GLN A 219 -17.08 2.70 -7.55
C GLN A 219 -17.21 1.94 -8.87
N VAL A 220 -18.43 1.78 -9.40
CA VAL A 220 -18.65 1.12 -10.70
C VAL A 220 -17.97 1.89 -11.83
N GLU A 221 -18.03 3.22 -11.82
CA GLU A 221 -17.38 4.05 -12.84
C GLU A 221 -15.86 3.95 -12.74
N ARG A 222 -15.30 3.99 -11.53
CA ARG A 222 -13.86 3.81 -11.29
C ARG A 222 -13.36 2.48 -11.84
N ILE A 223 -13.99 1.38 -11.43
CA ILE A 223 -13.62 0.03 -11.88
C ILE A 223 -13.67 -0.02 -13.41
N ARG A 224 -14.76 0.45 -14.02
CA ARG A 224 -14.88 0.49 -15.48
C ARG A 224 -13.70 1.23 -16.14
N VAL A 225 -13.36 2.40 -15.62
CA VAL A 225 -12.25 3.23 -16.12
C VAL A 225 -10.90 2.54 -15.96
N GLU A 226 -10.65 1.93 -14.81
CA GLU A 226 -9.42 1.17 -14.54
C GLU A 226 -9.29 -0.01 -15.51
N LEU A 227 -10.35 -0.80 -15.71
CA LEU A 227 -10.35 -1.94 -16.65
C LEU A 227 -10.12 -1.53 -18.11
N GLU A 228 -10.79 -0.47 -18.57
CA GLU A 228 -10.58 0.08 -19.91
C GLU A 228 -9.13 0.56 -20.10
N THR A 229 -8.53 1.11 -19.05
CA THR A 229 -7.14 1.58 -19.09
C THR A 229 -6.15 0.43 -19.00
N ALA A 230 -6.43 -0.62 -18.22
CA ALA A 230 -5.62 -1.83 -18.15
C ALA A 230 -5.47 -2.50 -19.52
N VAL A 231 -6.59 -2.65 -20.24
CA VAL A 231 -6.60 -3.16 -21.63
C VAL A 231 -5.70 -2.31 -22.52
N LEU A 232 -5.85 -0.99 -22.47
CA LEU A 232 -5.04 -0.06 -23.27
C LEU A 232 -3.54 -0.17 -22.95
N LEU A 233 -3.17 -0.24 -21.68
CA LEU A 233 -1.77 -0.32 -21.25
C LEU A 233 -1.15 -1.66 -21.63
N ARG A 234 -1.87 -2.77 -21.47
CA ARG A 234 -1.46 -4.10 -21.95
C ARG A 234 -1.22 -4.07 -23.45
N ASP A 235 -2.21 -3.64 -24.23
CA ASP A 235 -2.14 -3.71 -25.69
C ASP A 235 -0.94 -2.89 -26.21
N ARG A 236 -0.74 -1.68 -25.66
CA ARG A 236 0.43 -0.84 -26.01
C ARG A 236 1.75 -1.47 -25.59
N TYR A 237 1.80 -2.10 -24.43
CA TYR A 237 3.01 -2.78 -23.96
C TYR A 237 3.36 -3.93 -24.90
N VAL A 238 2.40 -4.82 -25.18
CA VAL A 238 2.59 -5.98 -26.06
C VAL A 238 2.97 -5.55 -27.49
N GLU A 239 2.30 -4.54 -28.05
CA GLU A 239 2.63 -3.97 -29.36
C GLU A 239 4.05 -3.38 -29.43
N GLY A 240 4.56 -2.89 -28.30
CA GLY A 240 5.90 -2.32 -28.18
C GLY A 240 7.03 -3.33 -28.04
N LEU A 241 6.73 -4.63 -27.88
CA LEU A 241 7.74 -5.67 -27.66
C LEU A 241 8.37 -6.14 -28.97
N ASP A 242 9.71 -6.17 -29.00
CA ASP A 242 10.45 -6.80 -30.11
C ASP A 242 10.27 -8.33 -30.14
N GLN A 243 10.15 -8.94 -28.96
CA GLN A 243 10.07 -10.41 -28.77
C GLN A 243 9.06 -10.75 -27.65
N PRO A 244 7.75 -10.68 -27.92
CA PRO A 244 6.73 -11.05 -26.95
C PRO A 244 6.84 -12.55 -26.61
N ARG A 245 6.82 -12.88 -25.32
CA ARG A 245 6.83 -14.25 -24.78
C ARG A 245 5.59 -14.49 -23.94
N SER A 246 4.97 -15.66 -24.05
CA SER A 246 3.95 -16.08 -23.08
C SER A 246 4.61 -16.27 -21.70
N VAL A 247 3.94 -15.80 -20.65
CA VAL A 247 4.47 -15.76 -19.28
C VAL A 247 3.52 -16.33 -18.23
N GLU A 248 2.26 -16.60 -18.58
CA GLU A 248 1.22 -17.07 -17.65
C GLU A 248 1.63 -18.35 -16.91
N GLU A 249 2.13 -19.35 -17.66
CA GLU A 249 2.58 -20.62 -17.10
C GLU A 249 3.75 -20.42 -16.12
N ALA A 250 4.77 -19.64 -16.52
CA ALA A 250 5.93 -19.35 -15.69
C ALA A 250 5.55 -18.60 -14.40
N LEU A 251 4.62 -17.63 -14.48
CA LEU A 251 4.13 -16.90 -13.31
C LEU A 251 3.33 -17.82 -12.37
N THR A 252 2.49 -18.69 -12.93
CA THR A 252 1.69 -19.66 -12.16
C THR A 252 2.58 -20.67 -11.43
N GLU A 253 3.60 -21.20 -12.12
CA GLU A 253 4.58 -22.10 -11.53
C GLU A 253 5.40 -21.40 -10.43
N ALA A 254 5.78 -20.13 -10.64
CA ALA A 254 6.46 -19.33 -9.63
C ALA A 254 5.61 -19.14 -8.37
N VAL A 255 4.30 -18.86 -8.51
CA VAL A 255 3.38 -18.77 -7.36
C VAL A 255 3.39 -20.07 -6.55
N ALA A 256 3.31 -21.22 -7.22
CA ALA A 256 3.35 -22.53 -6.56
C ALA A 256 4.70 -22.79 -5.87
N ALA A 257 5.81 -22.40 -6.50
CA ALA A 257 7.16 -22.57 -5.95
C ALA A 257 7.43 -21.65 -4.76
N LEU A 258 6.86 -20.44 -4.75
CA LEU A 258 7.03 -19.46 -3.68
C LEU A 258 6.19 -19.78 -2.43
N GLY A 259 5.08 -20.50 -2.57
CA GLY A 259 4.18 -20.84 -1.45
C GLY A 259 4.89 -21.47 -0.23
N PRO A 260 5.68 -22.56 -0.39
CA PRO A 260 6.44 -23.15 0.70
C PRO A 260 7.47 -22.21 1.34
N GLU A 261 8.08 -21.32 0.54
CA GLU A 261 9.03 -20.34 1.04
C GLU A 261 8.34 -19.26 1.87
N THR A 262 7.16 -18.77 1.44
CA THR A 262 6.33 -17.85 2.23
C THR A 262 5.95 -18.47 3.57
N GLU A 263 5.44 -19.71 3.56
CA GLU A 263 5.08 -20.41 4.79
C GLU A 263 6.29 -20.53 5.73
N ARG A 264 7.46 -20.90 5.20
CA ARG A 264 8.70 -21.03 5.97
C ARG A 264 9.12 -19.71 6.63
N ARG A 265 9.05 -18.59 5.91
CA ARG A 265 9.38 -17.26 6.46
C ARG A 265 8.41 -16.85 7.56
N LEU A 266 7.10 -17.03 7.35
CA LEU A 266 6.12 -16.71 8.39
C LEU A 266 6.25 -17.62 9.62
N ARG A 267 6.56 -18.91 9.45
CA ARG A 267 6.84 -19.82 10.57
C ARG A 267 8.07 -19.40 11.37
N ARG A 268 9.12 -18.91 10.70
CA ARG A 268 10.30 -18.39 11.38
C ARG A 268 9.96 -17.19 12.26
N LEU A 269 9.13 -16.28 11.76
CA LEU A 269 8.70 -15.09 12.50
C LEU A 269 7.79 -15.44 13.69
N HIS A 270 6.89 -16.42 13.51
CA HIS A 270 5.91 -16.81 14.53
C HIS A 270 6.37 -17.90 15.51
N GLY A 271 7.41 -18.64 15.17
CA GLY A 271 7.74 -19.93 15.76
C GLY A 271 7.04 -21.10 15.05
N GLU A 272 7.75 -22.23 14.97
CA GLU A 272 7.36 -23.41 14.19
C GLU A 272 5.96 -23.97 14.52
N ASP A 273 5.55 -23.87 15.78
CA ASP A 273 4.28 -24.42 16.29
C ASP A 273 3.08 -23.46 16.14
N ALA A 274 3.26 -22.30 15.51
CA ALA A 274 2.20 -21.31 15.38
C ALA A 274 1.08 -21.75 14.44
N GLY A 275 -0.17 -21.68 14.91
CA GLY A 275 -1.35 -22.07 14.15
C GLY A 275 -2.03 -20.96 13.35
N ARG A 276 -1.57 -19.70 13.46
CA ARG A 276 -2.18 -18.53 12.78
C ARG A 276 -1.09 -17.65 12.17
N LEU A 277 -0.61 -18.03 10.99
CA LEU A 277 0.50 -17.36 10.31
C LEU A 277 0.10 -16.06 9.59
N HIS A 278 -1.19 -15.76 9.45
CA HIS A 278 -1.69 -14.54 8.80
C HIS A 278 -2.07 -13.42 9.78
N VAL A 279 -1.76 -13.57 11.07
CA VAL A 279 -2.09 -12.59 12.11
C VAL A 279 -0.79 -12.07 12.67
N ALA A 280 -0.59 -10.75 12.64
CA ALA A 280 0.61 -10.10 13.17
C ALA A 280 0.97 -10.64 14.58
N PRO A 281 2.22 -11.09 14.80
CA PRO A 281 2.69 -11.37 16.15
C PRO A 281 2.80 -10.06 16.94
N GLY A 282 2.60 -10.12 18.26
CA GLY A 282 2.82 -8.93 19.09
C GLY A 282 4.31 -8.60 19.18
N SER A 283 4.65 -7.33 19.36
CA SER A 283 6.06 -6.91 19.56
C SER A 283 6.72 -7.62 20.75
N ASP A 284 5.94 -7.97 21.77
CA ASP A 284 6.40 -8.73 22.95
C ASP A 284 6.75 -10.20 22.63
N ASP A 285 6.14 -10.76 21.58
CA ASP A 285 6.43 -12.13 21.13
C ASP A 285 7.64 -12.16 20.19
N LEU A 286 7.92 -11.03 19.52
CA LEU A 286 9.04 -10.88 18.60
C LEU A 286 10.36 -10.58 19.30
N LEU A 287 10.35 -9.76 20.35
CA LEU A 287 11.57 -9.29 21.00
C LEU A 287 12.07 -10.28 22.06
N GLU A 288 13.37 -10.56 22.05
CA GLU A 288 14.03 -11.33 23.11
C GLU A 288 14.30 -10.47 24.36
N ARG A 289 14.52 -9.17 24.18
CA ARG A 289 14.76 -8.23 25.28
C ARG A 289 13.47 -7.64 25.85
N ASP A 290 13.53 -7.22 27.11
CA ASP A 290 12.46 -6.39 27.69
C ASP A 290 12.73 -4.91 27.36
N ALA A 291 11.81 -4.29 26.61
CA ALA A 291 11.87 -2.90 26.20
C ALA A 291 10.52 -2.18 26.44
N PRO A 292 10.53 -0.87 26.75
CA PRO A 292 9.30 -0.09 26.82
C PRO A 292 8.53 -0.15 25.50
N ARG A 293 7.21 -0.40 25.57
CA ARG A 293 6.37 -0.50 24.36
C ARG A 293 6.28 0.82 23.59
N ASP A 294 6.51 1.94 24.25
CA ASP A 294 6.52 3.28 23.67
C ASP A 294 7.93 3.74 23.23
N ALA A 295 8.96 2.91 23.38
CA ALA A 295 10.29 3.19 22.83
C ALA A 295 10.22 3.26 21.30
N PRO A 296 10.96 4.19 20.65
CA PRO A 296 10.86 4.40 19.21
C PRO A 296 11.05 3.14 18.37
N GLY A 297 12.06 2.32 18.66
CA GLY A 297 12.30 1.09 17.92
C GLY A 297 11.23 0.02 18.10
N VAL A 298 10.66 -0.12 19.30
CA VAL A 298 9.54 -1.05 19.55
C VAL A 298 8.27 -0.58 18.85
N ARG A 299 8.02 0.74 18.83
CA ARG A 299 6.88 1.32 18.11
C ARG A 299 7.02 1.14 16.61
N LEU A 300 8.20 1.43 16.05
CA LEU A 300 8.50 1.20 14.63
C LEU A 300 8.28 -0.26 14.26
N LEU A 301 8.88 -1.19 15.01
CA LEU A 301 8.71 -2.62 14.78
C LEU A 301 7.24 -3.03 14.83
N SER A 302 6.50 -2.60 15.85
CA SER A 302 5.07 -2.91 15.98
C SER A 302 4.28 -2.38 14.78
N GLU A 303 4.51 -1.14 14.38
CA GLU A 303 3.82 -0.50 13.26
C GLU A 303 4.09 -1.23 11.94
N LYS A 304 5.37 -1.47 11.62
CA LYS A 304 5.75 -2.11 10.35
C LYS A 304 5.38 -3.59 10.28
N VAL A 305 5.34 -4.28 11.41
CA VAL A 305 4.78 -5.64 11.48
C VAL A 305 3.28 -5.61 11.20
N TYR A 306 2.51 -4.67 11.77
CA TYR A 306 1.08 -4.55 11.45
C TYR A 306 0.87 -4.22 9.97
N ASP A 307 1.62 -3.27 9.42
CA ASP A 307 1.52 -2.89 8.00
C ASP A 307 1.83 -4.09 7.06
N ALA A 308 2.91 -4.82 7.33
CA ALA A 308 3.28 -6.01 6.56
C ALA A 308 2.19 -7.09 6.64
N PHE A 309 1.58 -7.28 7.81
CA PHE A 309 0.54 -8.28 8.01
C PHE A 309 -0.82 -7.89 7.47
N ASP A 310 -1.15 -6.60 7.39
CA ASP A 310 -2.34 -6.15 6.68
C ASP A 310 -2.22 -6.48 5.18
N GLU A 311 -1.04 -6.28 4.57
CA GLU A 311 -0.76 -6.72 3.20
C GLU A 311 -0.78 -8.26 3.06
N ILE A 312 -0.27 -9.02 4.04
CA ILE A 312 -0.35 -10.51 4.00
C ILE A 312 -1.79 -11.00 4.13
N ARG A 313 -2.57 -10.40 5.04
CA ARG A 313 -3.93 -10.83 5.36
C ARG A 313 -4.90 -10.50 4.24
N PHE A 314 -4.72 -9.35 3.61
CA PHE A 314 -5.61 -8.84 2.58
C PHE A 314 -4.93 -8.82 1.21
N GLY A 315 -3.74 -9.37 1.00
CA GLY A 315 -3.08 -9.42 -0.30
C GLY A 315 -3.12 -10.82 -0.90
N PRO A 316 -3.18 -10.96 -2.23
CA PRO A 316 -2.90 -12.24 -2.87
C PRO A 316 -1.38 -12.45 -2.83
N ILE A 317 -0.87 -13.08 -1.78
CA ILE A 317 0.52 -13.54 -1.71
C ILE A 317 0.59 -15.04 -2.00
N ALA A 318 1.75 -15.52 -2.44
CA ALA A 318 1.96 -16.94 -2.66
C ALA A 318 1.82 -17.69 -1.33
N TRP A 319 0.97 -18.72 -1.32
CA TRP A 319 0.69 -19.56 -0.16
C TRP A 319 0.61 -21.02 -0.62
N PRO A 320 0.87 -22.01 0.26
CA PRO A 320 0.52 -23.39 -0.05
C PRO A 320 -0.97 -23.46 -0.44
N ASP A 321 -1.25 -24.04 -1.61
CA ASP A 321 -2.59 -24.14 -2.19
C ASP A 321 -3.24 -22.81 -2.63
N ALA A 322 -2.45 -21.74 -2.85
CA ALA A 322 -2.96 -20.49 -3.43
C ALA A 322 -3.56 -20.72 -4.83
N ASP A 323 -4.68 -20.05 -5.10
CA ASP A 323 -5.22 -19.92 -6.45
C ASP A 323 -4.36 -18.91 -7.23
N ALA A 324 -3.92 -19.29 -8.42
CA ALA A 324 -3.08 -18.46 -9.29
C ALA A 324 -3.92 -17.54 -10.20
N THR A 325 -5.09 -17.08 -9.75
CA THR A 325 -6.00 -16.21 -10.53
C THR A 325 -5.36 -14.89 -10.96
N HIS A 326 -4.44 -14.36 -10.15
CA HIS A 326 -3.71 -13.12 -10.42
C HIS A 326 -2.21 -13.36 -10.21
N PRO A 327 -1.55 -14.12 -11.11
CA PRO A 327 -0.23 -14.66 -10.83
C PRO A 327 0.86 -13.58 -10.87
N ALA A 328 0.73 -12.55 -11.72
CA ALA A 328 1.69 -11.45 -11.77
C ALA A 328 1.68 -10.61 -10.48
N LEU A 329 0.48 -10.21 -10.03
CA LEU A 329 0.26 -9.53 -8.76
C LEU A 329 0.73 -10.38 -7.58
N THR A 330 0.45 -11.69 -7.61
CA THR A 330 0.83 -12.59 -6.52
C THR A 330 2.34 -12.68 -6.37
N VAL A 331 3.07 -12.82 -7.48
CA VAL A 331 4.54 -12.78 -7.50
C VAL A 331 5.05 -11.44 -6.96
N ARG A 332 4.53 -10.31 -7.48
CA ARG A 332 4.93 -8.96 -7.09
C ARG A 332 4.70 -8.66 -5.59
N LYS A 333 3.52 -9.03 -5.06
CA LYS A 333 3.21 -8.87 -3.63
C LYS A 333 4.06 -9.79 -2.76
N THR A 334 4.34 -11.02 -3.21
CA THR A 334 5.23 -11.95 -2.50
C THR A 334 6.66 -11.41 -2.43
N HIS A 335 7.18 -10.83 -3.51
CA HIS A 335 8.48 -10.14 -3.53
C HIS A 335 8.56 -9.05 -2.46
N TRP A 336 7.55 -8.16 -2.41
CA TRP A 336 7.46 -7.13 -1.38
C TRP A 336 7.35 -7.69 0.04
N THR A 337 6.54 -8.74 0.22
CA THR A 337 6.40 -9.43 1.51
C THR A 337 7.75 -10.00 1.97
N PHE A 338 8.55 -10.57 1.07
CA PHE A 338 9.86 -11.10 1.45
C PHE A 338 10.82 -9.99 1.88
N ALA A 339 10.90 -8.89 1.11
CA ALA A 339 11.74 -7.75 1.49
C ALA A 339 11.31 -7.12 2.83
N THR A 340 10.00 -6.99 3.07
CA THR A 340 9.48 -6.40 4.31
C THR A 340 9.61 -7.31 5.52
N LEU A 341 9.45 -8.63 5.37
CA LEU A 341 9.70 -9.58 6.47
C LEU A 341 11.18 -9.58 6.89
N ASP A 342 12.10 -9.54 5.92
CA ASP A 342 13.54 -9.47 6.20
C ASP A 342 13.92 -8.11 6.84
N ALA A 343 13.26 -7.02 6.42
CA ALA A 343 13.42 -5.71 7.06
C ALA A 343 12.88 -5.69 8.51
N VAL A 344 11.75 -6.37 8.78
CA VAL A 344 11.21 -6.56 10.13
C VAL A 344 12.22 -7.30 11.00
N GLU A 345 12.84 -8.38 10.49
CA GLU A 345 13.90 -9.10 11.20
C GLU A 345 15.10 -8.19 11.48
N SER A 346 15.53 -7.37 10.51
CA SER A 346 16.63 -6.42 10.71
C SER A 346 16.33 -5.37 11.80
N VAL A 347 15.13 -4.79 11.81
CA VAL A 347 14.72 -3.83 12.85
C VAL A 347 14.59 -4.51 14.21
N ARG A 348 14.04 -5.73 14.26
CA ARG A 348 13.96 -6.53 15.49
C ARG A 348 15.35 -6.75 16.07
N ASP A 349 16.30 -7.21 15.26
CA ASP A 349 17.64 -7.54 15.71
C ASP A 349 18.36 -6.30 16.28
N ARG A 350 18.23 -5.13 15.64
CA ARG A 350 18.73 -3.85 16.17
C ARG A 350 18.13 -3.50 17.54
N VAL A 351 16.81 -3.67 17.67
CA VAL A 351 16.13 -3.43 18.95
C VAL A 351 16.65 -4.41 20.00
N ASP A 352 16.76 -5.70 19.69
CA ASP A 352 17.25 -6.72 20.64
C ASP A 352 18.72 -6.50 21.06
N ASP A 353 19.55 -5.97 20.16
CA ASP A 353 20.92 -5.53 20.46
C ASP A 353 21.00 -4.27 21.34
N GLY A 354 19.85 -3.66 21.65
CA GLY A 354 19.73 -2.55 22.59
C GLY A 354 19.64 -1.18 21.94
N GLU A 355 19.49 -1.09 20.61
CA GLU A 355 19.21 0.18 19.96
C GLU A 355 17.77 0.63 20.28
N ASP A 356 17.62 1.87 20.76
CA ASP A 356 16.30 2.46 21.00
C ASP A 356 15.70 3.09 19.73
N LEU A 357 16.49 3.22 18.66
CA LEU A 357 16.16 3.91 17.41
C LEU A 357 15.69 5.36 17.63
N PHE A 358 16.35 6.05 18.57
CA PHE A 358 16.21 7.49 18.79
C PHE A 358 17.51 8.19 18.40
N PRO A 359 17.49 9.17 17.48
CA PRO A 359 18.70 9.86 17.07
C PRO A 359 19.23 10.76 18.20
N PRO A 360 20.56 10.89 18.38
CA PRO A 360 21.14 11.82 19.34
C PRO A 360 21.04 13.29 18.91
N ASP A 361 21.05 13.55 17.60
CA ASP A 361 21.10 14.89 17.01
C ASP A 361 20.57 14.89 15.56
N ALA A 362 20.46 16.09 14.97
CA ALA A 362 20.05 16.24 13.58
C ALA A 362 21.02 15.60 12.57
N ALA A 363 22.31 15.52 12.88
CA ALA A 363 23.31 14.94 11.99
C ALA A 363 23.10 13.43 11.82
N ALA A 364 22.70 12.72 12.89
CA ALA A 364 22.33 11.32 12.81
C ALA A 364 21.09 11.07 11.91
N ILE A 365 20.15 12.02 11.88
CA ILE A 365 18.99 11.95 10.98
C ILE A 365 19.42 12.18 9.54
N GLU A 366 20.26 13.19 9.29
CA GLU A 366 20.85 13.48 7.99
C GLU A 366 21.60 12.27 7.43
N GLU A 367 22.48 11.65 8.24
CA GLU A 367 23.25 10.46 7.85
C GLU A 367 22.32 9.28 7.50
N THR A 368 21.29 9.04 8.31
CA THR A 368 20.34 7.94 8.07
C THR A 368 19.47 8.19 6.84
N ARG A 369 19.04 9.44 6.63
CA ARG A 369 18.30 9.84 5.43
C ARG A 369 19.17 9.69 4.18
N ALA A 370 20.42 10.14 4.22
CA ALA A 370 21.36 9.99 3.11
C ALA A 370 21.61 8.51 2.78
N ALA A 371 21.80 7.65 3.79
CA ALA A 371 21.95 6.21 3.59
C ALA A 371 20.70 5.57 2.96
N ALA A 372 19.50 6.00 3.36
CA ALA A 372 18.25 5.56 2.75
C ALA A 372 18.13 6.03 1.29
N ILE A 373 18.52 7.27 0.99
CA ILE A 373 18.54 7.82 -0.37
C ILE A 373 19.49 7.03 -1.27
N ASP A 374 20.73 6.82 -0.82
CA ASP A 374 21.74 6.07 -1.58
C ASP A 374 21.27 4.64 -1.85
N ALA A 375 20.71 3.98 -0.84
CA ALA A 375 20.17 2.63 -0.97
C ALA A 375 19.04 2.57 -2.01
N VAL A 376 18.10 3.52 -1.98
CA VAL A 376 17.01 3.59 -2.98
C VAL A 376 17.55 3.92 -4.36
N ALA A 377 18.55 4.79 -4.48
CA ALA A 377 19.18 5.13 -5.75
C ALA A 377 19.81 3.89 -6.42
N ASP A 378 20.39 2.97 -5.65
CA ASP A 378 20.91 1.70 -6.16
C ASP A 378 19.79 0.83 -6.79
N LEU A 379 18.61 0.76 -6.16
CA LEU A 379 17.47 0.05 -6.73
C LEU A 379 16.92 0.75 -7.98
N VAL A 380 16.89 2.09 -8.01
CA VAL A 380 16.49 2.87 -9.20
C VAL A 380 17.40 2.54 -10.39
N ALA A 381 18.70 2.43 -10.16
CA ALA A 381 19.69 2.11 -11.18
C ALA A 381 19.75 0.61 -11.56
N SER A 382 18.98 -0.24 -10.87
CA SER A 382 19.04 -1.68 -11.08
C SER A 382 18.50 -2.13 -12.44
N GLY A 383 19.12 -3.17 -12.98
CA GLY A 383 18.63 -3.89 -14.15
C GLY A 383 17.36 -4.72 -13.85
N SER A 384 17.09 -5.05 -12.60
CA SER A 384 15.92 -5.86 -12.21
C SER A 384 14.63 -5.02 -12.19
N PRO A 385 13.57 -5.45 -12.90
CA PRO A 385 12.26 -4.78 -12.86
C PRO A 385 11.65 -4.77 -11.45
N LEU A 386 11.80 -5.86 -10.70
CA LEU A 386 11.25 -5.98 -9.33
C LEU A 386 11.95 -5.02 -8.35
N GLU A 387 13.25 -4.82 -8.49
CA GLU A 387 14.00 -3.84 -7.69
C GLU A 387 13.59 -2.41 -8.00
N ARG A 388 13.47 -2.06 -9.29
CA ARG A 388 12.95 -0.75 -9.70
C ARG A 388 11.51 -0.53 -9.22
N TRP A 389 10.68 -1.57 -9.21
CA TRP A 389 9.33 -1.50 -8.66
C TRP A 389 9.32 -1.24 -7.14
N THR A 390 10.22 -1.88 -6.38
CA THR A 390 10.40 -1.54 -4.96
C THR A 390 10.81 -0.09 -4.79
N ALA A 391 11.76 0.41 -5.59
CA ALA A 391 12.15 1.82 -5.56
C ALA A 391 10.97 2.75 -5.90
N TRP A 392 10.15 2.41 -6.90
CA TRP A 392 8.93 3.14 -7.22
C TRP A 392 7.96 3.21 -6.03
N ARG A 393 7.91 2.19 -5.18
CA ARG A 393 7.10 2.18 -3.96
C ARG A 393 7.72 2.99 -2.82
N LEU A 394 9.05 2.97 -2.69
CA LEU A 394 9.78 3.59 -1.58
C LEU A 394 10.08 5.09 -1.76
N VAL A 395 10.28 5.59 -2.98
CA VAL A 395 10.59 7.02 -3.21
C VAL A 395 9.53 7.96 -2.60
N PRO A 396 8.21 7.74 -2.77
CA PRO A 396 7.20 8.58 -2.10
C PRO A 396 7.21 8.47 -0.56
N ALA A 397 7.78 7.41 0.02
CA ALA A 397 7.80 7.22 1.47
C ALA A 397 8.66 8.26 2.20
N PHE A 398 9.53 8.99 1.49
CA PHE A 398 10.29 10.11 2.05
C PHE A 398 9.42 11.36 2.30
N GLU A 399 8.29 11.53 1.60
CA GLU A 399 7.46 12.75 1.71
C GLU A 399 6.90 12.98 3.12
N GLY A 400 6.53 11.89 3.80
CA GLY A 400 6.03 11.93 5.18
C GLY A 400 7.07 12.47 6.18
N PRO A 401 8.20 11.78 6.38
CA PRO A 401 9.24 12.24 7.29
C PRO A 401 9.85 13.59 6.85
N ASP A 402 10.06 13.83 5.55
CA ASP A 402 10.57 15.12 5.06
C ASP A 402 9.57 16.25 5.32
N GLY A 403 8.27 16.00 5.15
CA GLY A 403 7.22 16.96 5.45
C GLY A 403 7.16 17.34 6.94
N VAL A 404 7.34 16.37 7.85
CA VAL A 404 7.40 16.62 9.29
C VAL A 404 8.59 17.51 9.64
N LEU A 405 9.78 17.18 9.13
CA LEU A 405 11.03 17.89 9.44
C LEU A 405 11.15 19.25 8.73
N GLY A 406 10.58 19.37 7.51
CA GLY A 406 10.67 20.56 6.65
C GLY A 406 9.47 21.53 6.75
N SER A 407 8.42 21.21 7.52
CA SER A 407 7.18 22.01 7.63
C SER A 407 7.35 23.44 8.16
N GLY A 408 8.53 23.78 8.71
CA GLY A 408 8.78 25.06 9.38
C GLY A 408 8.15 25.18 10.78
N SER A 409 7.34 24.21 11.20
CA SER A 409 6.99 24.01 12.62
C SER A 409 8.13 23.29 13.35
N GLU A 410 8.23 23.49 14.66
CA GLU A 410 9.24 22.81 15.48
C GLU A 410 8.71 21.43 15.89
N PRO A 411 9.20 20.33 15.28
CA PRO A 411 8.68 19.00 15.59
C PRO A 411 9.03 18.60 17.03
N ASP A 412 8.11 17.87 17.66
CA ASP A 412 8.35 17.27 18.97
C ASP A 412 9.27 16.04 18.86
N ARG A 413 9.74 15.54 20.01
CA ARG A 413 10.69 14.41 20.03
C ARG A 413 10.09 13.11 19.47
N ARG A 414 8.76 12.92 19.54
CA ARG A 414 8.10 11.74 18.98
C ARG A 414 8.00 11.83 17.48
N GLU A 415 7.70 13.03 16.96
CA GLU A 415 7.70 13.32 15.53
C GLU A 415 9.10 13.11 14.93
N ILE A 416 10.15 13.60 15.60
CA ILE A 416 11.55 13.36 15.21
C ILE A 416 11.88 11.86 15.20
N ALA A 417 11.51 11.13 16.26
CA ALA A 417 11.75 9.70 16.34
C ALA A 417 10.97 8.91 15.28
N GLY A 418 9.75 9.36 14.93
CA GLY A 418 8.97 8.82 13.84
C GLY A 418 9.65 9.03 12.49
N ALA A 419 10.07 10.26 12.18
CA ALA A 419 10.74 10.56 10.94
C ALA A 419 12.05 9.76 10.77
N TYR A 420 12.87 9.70 11.82
CA TYR A 420 14.07 8.88 11.85
C TYR A 420 13.77 7.39 11.63
N GLY A 421 12.73 6.86 12.30
CA GLY A 421 12.31 5.48 12.14
C GLY A 421 11.86 5.13 10.72
N GLU A 422 11.22 6.06 10.01
CA GLU A 422 10.85 5.85 8.60
C GLU A 422 12.07 5.75 7.70
N TYR A 423 13.11 6.60 7.87
CA TYR A 423 14.34 6.45 7.09
C TYR A 423 15.05 5.11 7.36
N VAL A 424 15.10 4.69 8.63
CA VAL A 424 15.60 3.35 9.02
C VAL A 424 14.82 2.24 8.31
N TRP A 425 13.49 2.36 8.25
CA TRP A 425 12.64 1.38 7.59
C TRP A 425 12.86 1.33 6.07
N ILE A 426 12.92 2.49 5.41
CA ILE A 426 13.18 2.59 3.97
C ILE A 426 14.52 1.92 3.63
N GLU A 427 15.57 2.23 4.40
CA GLU A 427 16.89 1.64 4.24
C GLU A 427 16.87 0.11 4.45
N ALA A 428 16.18 -0.38 5.49
CA ALA A 428 16.08 -1.80 5.79
C ALA A 428 15.37 -2.60 4.69
N VAL A 429 14.22 -2.10 4.19
CA VAL A 429 13.49 -2.74 3.07
C VAL A 429 14.36 -2.73 1.82
N THR A 430 15.03 -1.61 1.53
CA THR A 430 15.88 -1.49 0.35
C THR A 430 17.02 -2.51 0.39
N ARG A 431 17.71 -2.65 1.52
CA ARG A 431 18.79 -3.63 1.68
C ARG A 431 18.33 -5.08 1.60
N ALA A 432 17.11 -5.38 2.03
CA ALA A 432 16.53 -6.72 1.92
C ALA A 432 16.07 -7.07 0.50
N THR A 433 15.85 -6.06 -0.35
CA THR A 433 15.21 -6.25 -1.66
C THR A 433 16.02 -7.16 -2.61
N PRO A 434 17.34 -7.06 -2.75
CA PRO A 434 18.10 -7.94 -3.65
C PRO A 434 17.96 -9.43 -3.32
N ASP A 435 17.88 -9.79 -2.04
CA ASP A 435 17.68 -11.19 -1.62
C ASP A 435 16.26 -11.67 -1.93
N ALA A 436 15.25 -10.82 -1.74
CA ALA A 436 13.87 -11.10 -2.16
C ALA A 436 13.76 -11.26 -3.68
N THR A 437 14.41 -10.37 -4.44
CA THR A 437 14.49 -10.43 -5.91
C THR A 437 15.09 -11.75 -6.36
N ARG A 438 16.24 -12.16 -5.80
CA ARG A 438 16.89 -13.42 -6.16
C ARG A 438 15.98 -14.62 -5.94
N VAL A 439 15.30 -14.70 -4.79
CA VAL A 439 14.37 -15.80 -4.50
C VAL A 439 13.22 -15.86 -5.49
N VAL A 440 12.70 -14.71 -5.91
CA VAL A 440 11.61 -14.63 -6.89
C VAL A 440 12.11 -14.94 -8.31
N ASP A 441 13.26 -14.40 -8.71
CA ASP A 441 13.88 -14.69 -10.01
C ASP A 441 14.23 -16.18 -10.15
N ASP A 442 14.71 -16.82 -9.07
CA ASP A 442 14.96 -18.27 -9.02
C ASP A 442 13.67 -19.08 -9.24
N ALA A 443 12.50 -18.56 -8.84
CA ALA A 443 11.20 -19.19 -9.04
C ALA A 443 10.59 -18.90 -10.42
N LEU A 444 11.05 -17.86 -11.10
CA LEU A 444 10.62 -17.44 -12.44
C LEU A 444 11.47 -18.01 -13.58
N ALA A 445 12.56 -18.69 -13.24
CA ALA A 445 13.53 -19.30 -14.16
C ALA A 445 13.18 -20.75 -14.51
#